data_AF-A0A661USB4-F1
#
_entry.id   AF-A0A661USB4-F1
#
_cell.length_a   1.000
_cell.length_b   1.000
_cell.length_c   1.000
_cell.angle_alpha   90.00
_cell.angle_beta   90.00
_cell.angle_gamma   90.00
#
_symmetry.space_group_name_H-M   'P 1'
#
loop_
_entity.id
_entity.type
_entity.pdbx_description
1 polymer ?
#
loop_
_entity_poly.entity_id
_entity_poly.type
_entity_poly.pdbx_seq_one_letter_code
_entity_poly.pdbx_strand_id
1 'polypeptide(L)'
;LRDGVISDFAVTEKMLHYFIRSVHDHVGFGLPRPRVAIGIPSGVTEVEKRAVHDAALNAGARGAFLIEEPMAAAIGAGLPVMEPGGCMIVDIGGGTTEVAVISMGGIVVSTSIRTAGDEMDQDIISYARQVHNMLIGERTSEEVKLEAGSAYALERELNIELRGRDLATGLPKSVEVSSVEVRDAMAGSVNAIVDSVRQTIEITPPELVADIMSTGIILAGGGALVRGLDRRLAQDTRFPVYVAEEPLTCVVRGAAEVLEEAAVLQKLQARLNTRKVPR
;
A
#
# COMPACT_ATOMS: atom_id res chain seq x y z
N LEU A 1 6.80 0.35 12.28
CA LEU A 1 5.70 1.02 11.53
C LEU A 1 4.43 0.26 11.84
N ARG A 2 3.31 0.96 11.99
CA ARG A 2 1.97 0.36 12.15
C ARG A 2 0.95 1.35 11.59
N ASP A 3 -0.06 0.86 10.88
CA ASP A 3 -1.09 1.69 10.22
C ASP A 3 -0.49 2.80 9.32
N GLY A 4 0.60 2.51 8.60
CA GLY A 4 1.29 3.48 7.74
C GLY A 4 2.08 4.57 8.49
N VAL A 5 2.15 4.55 9.82
CA VAL A 5 2.84 5.58 10.62
C VAL A 5 3.97 5.04 11.52
N ILE A 6 4.82 5.95 12.00
CA ILE A 6 5.91 5.64 12.93
C ILE A 6 5.36 5.38 14.33
N SER A 7 5.28 4.10 14.69
CA SER A 7 4.89 3.66 16.03
C SER A 7 6.02 3.75 17.07
N ASP A 8 7.27 3.56 16.64
CA ASP A 8 8.48 3.69 17.45
C ASP A 8 9.56 4.39 16.62
N PHE A 9 9.89 5.63 16.98
CA PHE A 9 10.85 6.45 16.26
C PHE A 9 12.27 5.87 16.32
N ALA A 10 12.72 5.43 17.49
CA ALA A 10 14.08 4.96 17.68
C ALA A 10 14.34 3.64 16.93
N VAL A 11 13.35 2.75 16.89
CA VAL A 11 13.42 1.51 16.10
C VAL A 11 13.36 1.83 14.61
N THR A 12 12.47 2.74 14.20
CA THR A 12 12.33 3.12 12.77
C THR A 12 13.60 3.78 12.24
N GLU A 13 14.23 4.68 12.99
CA GLU A 13 15.51 5.30 12.61
C GLU A 13 16.60 4.23 12.39
N LYS A 14 16.74 3.27 13.31
CA LYS A 14 17.71 2.17 13.17
C LYS A 14 17.42 1.28 11.97
N MET A 15 16.14 1.01 11.70
CA MET A 15 15.70 0.24 10.54
C MET A 15 16.05 0.96 9.23
N LEU A 16 15.72 2.25 9.12
CA LEU A 16 16.09 3.06 7.95
C LEU A 16 17.61 3.13 7.80
N HIS A 17 18.35 3.31 8.89
CA HIS A 17 19.81 3.34 8.86
C HIS A 17 20.40 2.02 8.34
N TYR A 18 19.85 0.89 8.77
CA TYR A 18 20.23 -0.43 8.28
C TYR A 18 19.98 -0.54 6.77
N PHE A 19 18.76 -0.28 6.29
CA PHE A 19 18.45 -0.41 4.86
C PHE A 19 19.24 0.55 3.97
N ILE A 20 19.45 1.80 4.41
CA ILE A 20 20.30 2.75 3.70
C ILE A 20 21.74 2.21 3.58
N ARG A 21 22.29 1.61 4.63
CA ARG A 21 23.63 1.03 4.58
C ARG A 21 23.70 -0.20 3.68
N SER A 22 22.76 -1.13 3.84
CA SER A 22 22.76 -2.42 3.11
C SER A 22 22.82 -2.26 1.59
N VAL A 23 22.19 -1.20 1.03
CA VAL A 23 22.24 -0.94 -0.41
C VAL A 23 23.49 -0.18 -0.87
N HIS A 24 24.31 0.32 0.06
CA HIS A 24 25.54 1.08 -0.19
C HIS A 24 26.82 0.37 0.30
N ASP A 25 26.72 -0.84 0.86
CA ASP A 25 27.85 -1.58 1.44
C ASP A 25 28.99 -1.86 0.42
N HIS A 26 28.71 -1.79 -0.88
CA HIS A 26 29.69 -1.97 -1.96
C HIS A 26 30.35 -0.66 -2.44
N VAL A 27 29.90 0.49 -1.94
CA VAL A 27 30.42 1.81 -2.35
C VAL A 27 31.59 2.16 -1.45
N GLY A 28 32.79 1.73 -1.83
CA GLY A 28 34.02 1.98 -1.07
C GLY A 28 34.19 3.46 -0.68
N PHE A 29 34.46 3.67 0.61
CA PHE A 29 34.71 4.94 1.33
C PHE A 29 33.48 5.76 1.78
N GLY A 30 33.26 5.76 3.10
CA GLY A 30 32.43 6.75 3.82
C GLY A 30 31.05 6.24 4.25
N LEU A 31 30.41 6.97 5.17
CA LEU A 31 29.01 6.75 5.50
C LEU A 31 28.16 7.28 4.32
N PRO A 32 27.34 6.47 3.65
CA PRO A 32 26.56 6.92 2.51
C PRO A 32 25.59 8.01 2.95
N ARG A 33 25.52 9.08 2.15
CA ARG A 33 24.60 10.21 2.37
C ARG A 33 23.68 10.41 1.17
N PRO A 34 22.76 9.48 0.89
CA PRO A 34 21.90 9.52 -0.28
C PRO A 34 20.78 10.55 -0.12
N ARG A 35 20.13 10.89 -1.24
CA ARG A 35 18.78 11.45 -1.19
C ARG A 35 17.80 10.29 -1.10
N VAL A 36 16.76 10.41 -0.31
CA VAL A 36 15.76 9.36 -0.08
C VAL A 36 14.37 9.93 -0.38
N ALA A 37 13.55 9.18 -1.10
CA ALA A 37 12.11 9.41 -1.19
C ALA A 37 11.39 8.37 -0.34
N ILE A 38 10.38 8.78 0.43
CA ILE A 38 9.63 7.90 1.33
C ILE A 38 8.14 8.13 1.08
N GLY A 39 7.42 7.02 0.82
CA GLY A 39 5.96 7.00 0.76
C GLY A 39 5.36 7.29 2.13
N ILE A 40 4.33 8.13 2.17
CA ILE A 40 3.53 8.40 3.36
C ILE A 40 2.04 8.27 3.03
N PRO A 41 1.20 7.77 3.94
CA PRO A 41 -0.26 7.74 3.74
C PRO A 41 -0.80 9.15 3.47
N SER A 42 -1.86 9.29 2.67
CA SER A 42 -2.44 10.61 2.36
C SER A 42 -3.05 11.27 3.59
N GLY A 43 -3.56 10.46 4.52
CA GLY A 43 -4.19 10.90 5.77
C GLY A 43 -3.21 11.23 6.91
N VAL A 44 -1.90 11.23 6.65
CA VAL A 44 -0.88 11.42 7.69
C VAL A 44 -0.87 12.86 8.24
N THR A 45 -0.68 13.01 9.56
CA THR A 45 -0.60 14.32 10.21
C THR A 45 0.75 15.01 9.97
N GLU A 46 0.82 16.33 10.07
CA GLU A 46 2.09 17.08 9.94
C GLU A 46 3.16 16.66 10.96
N VAL A 47 2.74 16.17 12.14
CA VAL A 47 3.67 15.64 13.16
C VAL A 47 4.27 14.33 12.69
N GLU A 48 3.46 13.44 12.13
CA GLU A 48 3.91 12.15 11.58
C GLU A 48 4.78 12.35 10.32
N LYS A 49 4.44 13.29 9.42
CA LYS A 49 5.30 13.65 8.27
C LYS A 49 6.68 14.09 8.73
N ARG A 50 6.74 14.98 9.73
CA ARG A 50 8.01 15.44 10.31
C ARG A 50 8.78 14.29 10.94
N ALA A 51 8.12 13.40 11.67
CA ALA A 51 8.76 12.21 12.24
C ALA A 51 9.40 11.33 11.15
N VAL A 52 8.73 11.09 10.02
CA VAL A 52 9.29 10.31 8.91
C VAL A 52 10.49 11.02 8.29
N HIS A 53 10.35 12.32 8.02
CA HIS A 53 11.42 13.13 7.47
C HIS A 53 12.67 13.14 8.37
N ASP A 54 12.50 13.38 9.67
CA ASP A 54 13.59 13.46 10.63
C ASP A 54 14.24 12.08 10.87
N ALA A 55 13.45 11.01 10.91
CA ALA A 55 13.98 9.65 10.99
C ALA A 55 14.87 9.33 9.78
N ALA A 56 14.49 9.76 8.57
CA ALA A 56 15.27 9.56 7.37
C ALA A 56 16.59 10.35 7.38
N LEU A 57 16.57 11.60 7.84
CA LEU A 57 17.78 12.42 7.99
C LEU A 57 18.72 11.86 9.05
N ASN A 58 18.19 11.47 10.21
CA ASN A 58 18.98 10.87 11.29
C ASN A 58 19.59 9.52 10.87
N ALA A 59 18.87 8.75 10.05
CA ALA A 59 19.35 7.51 9.48
C ALA A 59 20.53 7.69 8.49
N GLY A 60 20.84 8.92 8.08
CA GLY A 60 22.02 9.26 7.27
C GLY A 60 21.71 9.87 5.90
N ALA A 61 20.45 10.10 5.56
CA ALA A 61 20.10 10.79 4.31
C ALA A 61 20.59 12.24 4.30
N ARG A 62 21.06 12.74 3.14
CA ARG A 62 21.35 14.17 2.95
C ARG A 62 20.11 15.01 2.61
N GLY A 63 19.01 14.35 2.29
CA GLY A 63 17.73 14.96 1.97
C GLY A 63 16.65 13.89 1.90
N ALA A 64 15.50 14.18 2.51
CA ALA A 64 14.35 13.30 2.55
C ALA A 64 13.18 13.99 1.83
N PHE A 65 12.59 13.29 0.87
CA PHE A 65 11.43 13.72 0.11
C PHE A 65 10.26 12.83 0.52
N LEU A 66 9.14 13.42 0.88
CA LEU A 66 7.93 12.68 1.18
C LEU A 66 7.03 12.72 -0.05
N ILE A 67 6.40 11.61 -0.36
CA ILE A 67 5.43 11.48 -1.44
C ILE A 67 4.22 10.72 -0.90
N GLU A 68 3.02 11.20 -1.23
CA GLU A 68 1.80 10.48 -0.92
C GLU A 68 1.81 9.10 -1.59
N GLU A 69 1.58 8.04 -0.81
CA GLU A 69 1.54 6.65 -1.26
C GLU A 69 0.66 6.44 -2.49
N PRO A 70 -0.60 6.92 -2.57
CA PRO A 70 -1.41 6.71 -3.76
C PRO A 70 -0.87 7.46 -4.99
N MET A 71 -0.21 8.61 -4.82
CA MET A 71 0.45 9.29 -5.95
C MET A 71 1.65 8.47 -6.45
N ALA A 72 2.50 7.98 -5.53
CA ALA A 72 3.61 7.11 -5.88
C ALA A 72 3.14 5.80 -6.53
N ALA A 73 2.07 5.20 -6.01
CA ALA A 73 1.46 3.99 -6.56
C ALA A 73 0.92 4.24 -7.98
N ALA A 74 0.24 5.36 -8.22
CA ALA A 74 -0.29 5.71 -9.53
C ALA A 74 0.82 5.90 -10.57
N ILE A 75 1.90 6.63 -10.21
CA ILE A 75 3.08 6.80 -11.08
C ILE A 75 3.71 5.44 -11.39
N GLY A 76 3.96 4.62 -10.36
CA GLY A 76 4.57 3.30 -10.55
C GLY A 76 3.68 2.29 -11.29
N ALA A 77 2.36 2.47 -11.27
CA ALA A 77 1.39 1.73 -12.07
C ALA A 77 1.28 2.24 -13.52
N GLY A 78 1.98 3.33 -13.88
CA GLY A 78 1.98 3.90 -15.22
C GLY A 78 0.72 4.71 -15.56
N LEU A 79 0.00 5.21 -14.55
CA LEU A 79 -1.17 6.07 -14.79
C LEU A 79 -0.74 7.45 -15.30
N PRO A 80 -1.52 8.08 -16.20
CA PRO A 80 -1.21 9.39 -16.77
C PRO A 80 -1.52 10.53 -15.79
N VAL A 81 -0.87 10.54 -14.63
CA VAL A 81 -1.20 11.43 -13.51
C VAL A 81 -1.10 12.92 -13.84
N MET A 82 -0.30 13.29 -14.84
CA MET A 82 -0.09 14.67 -15.29
C MET A 82 -1.14 15.16 -16.30
N GLU A 83 -1.97 14.27 -16.83
CA GLU A 83 -3.03 14.60 -17.78
C GLU A 83 -4.27 15.18 -17.09
N PRO A 84 -5.11 15.95 -17.79
CA PRO A 84 -6.33 16.51 -17.21
C PRO A 84 -7.41 15.46 -16.89
N GLY A 85 -7.30 14.25 -17.45
CA GLY A 85 -8.25 13.17 -17.18
C GLY A 85 -8.14 12.63 -15.75
N GLY A 86 -9.27 12.22 -15.17
CA GLY A 86 -9.31 11.56 -13.88
C GLY A 86 -8.82 10.12 -13.94
N CYS A 87 -7.84 9.76 -13.12
CA CYS A 87 -7.45 8.37 -12.88
C CYS A 87 -7.65 7.99 -11.41
N MET A 88 -8.08 6.76 -11.16
CA MET A 88 -8.34 6.27 -9.80
C MET A 88 -7.40 5.11 -9.45
N ILE A 89 -6.78 5.21 -8.29
CA ILE A 89 -5.87 4.22 -7.72
C ILE A 89 -6.39 3.79 -6.34
N VAL A 90 -6.28 2.50 -6.04
CA VAL A 90 -6.56 1.90 -4.74
C VAL A 90 -5.31 1.12 -4.33
N ASP A 91 -4.52 1.69 -3.42
CA ASP A 91 -3.32 1.05 -2.88
C ASP A 91 -3.64 0.38 -1.55
N ILE A 92 -3.46 -0.94 -1.48
CA ILE A 92 -3.79 -1.76 -0.30
C ILE A 92 -2.50 -2.34 0.25
N GLY A 93 -1.99 -1.71 1.31
CA GLY A 93 -0.77 -2.12 2.00
C GLY A 93 -1.00 -3.16 3.09
N GLY A 94 -0.05 -3.23 4.04
CA GLY A 94 -0.22 -4.01 5.26
C GLY A 94 -1.19 -3.34 6.24
N GLY A 95 -0.96 -2.06 6.57
CA GLY A 95 -1.73 -1.36 7.60
C GLY A 95 -2.76 -0.34 7.11
N THR A 96 -2.76 0.01 5.82
CA THR A 96 -3.63 1.06 5.27
C THR A 96 -4.13 0.69 3.88
N THR A 97 -5.36 1.14 3.58
CA THR A 97 -5.89 1.22 2.23
C THR A 97 -6.05 2.70 1.87
N GLU A 98 -5.37 3.11 0.80
CA GLU A 98 -5.43 4.46 0.25
C GLU A 98 -6.21 4.43 -1.07
N VAL A 99 -7.27 5.23 -1.15
CA VAL A 99 -8.03 5.42 -2.38
C VAL A 99 -7.85 6.86 -2.82
N ALA A 100 -7.45 7.08 -4.07
CA ALA A 100 -7.28 8.43 -4.59
C ALA A 100 -7.75 8.58 -6.03
N VAL A 101 -8.24 9.78 -6.34
CA VAL A 101 -8.49 10.27 -7.70
C VAL A 101 -7.48 11.36 -8.00
N ILE A 102 -6.73 11.18 -9.10
CA ILE A 102 -5.61 12.03 -9.50
C ILE A 102 -5.90 12.65 -10.86
N SER A 103 -5.56 13.94 -11.00
CA SER A 103 -5.61 14.69 -12.26
C SER A 103 -4.61 15.85 -12.20
N MET A 104 -3.95 16.16 -13.32
CA MET A 104 -2.99 17.27 -13.46
C MET A 104 -1.90 17.33 -12.38
N GLY A 105 -1.38 16.16 -12.00
CA GLY A 105 -0.31 16.01 -11.01
C GLY A 105 -0.75 16.21 -9.56
N GLY A 106 -2.06 16.34 -9.31
CA GLY A 106 -2.63 16.55 -7.98
C GLY A 106 -3.63 15.48 -7.60
N ILE A 107 -3.68 15.15 -6.31
CA ILE A 107 -4.77 14.37 -5.72
C ILE A 107 -5.98 15.30 -5.59
N VAL A 108 -7.07 14.97 -6.29
CA VAL A 108 -8.32 15.74 -6.25
C VAL A 108 -9.19 15.29 -5.08
N VAL A 109 -9.27 13.97 -4.88
CA VAL A 109 -9.98 13.33 -3.77
C VAL A 109 -9.14 12.19 -3.26
N SER A 110 -9.09 12.01 -1.93
CA SER A 110 -8.52 10.82 -1.32
C SER A 110 -9.26 10.40 -0.06
N THR A 111 -9.34 9.09 0.18
CA THR A 111 -9.73 8.51 1.47
C THR A 111 -8.67 7.53 1.92
N SER A 112 -8.45 7.47 3.23
CA SER A 112 -7.50 6.55 3.86
C SER A 112 -8.21 5.84 5.01
N ILE A 113 -8.12 4.51 5.05
CA ILE A 113 -8.62 3.69 6.15
C ILE A 113 -7.51 2.80 6.71
N ARG A 114 -7.56 2.55 8.02
CA ARG A 114 -6.66 1.61 8.73
C ARG A 114 -7.23 0.20 8.68
N THR A 115 -7.50 -0.26 7.47
CA THR A 115 -8.02 -1.61 7.21
C THR A 115 -7.40 -2.09 5.92
N ALA A 116 -6.49 -3.05 6.04
CA ALA A 116 -5.76 -3.62 4.91
C ALA A 116 -5.32 -5.06 5.22
N GLY A 117 -4.09 -5.43 4.87
CA GLY A 117 -3.58 -6.79 5.04
C GLY A 117 -3.54 -7.28 6.50
N ASP A 118 -3.18 -6.41 7.45
CA ASP A 118 -3.04 -6.73 8.87
C ASP A 118 -4.41 -7.05 9.49
N GLU A 119 -5.44 -6.25 9.19
CA GLU A 119 -6.81 -6.49 9.66
C GLU A 119 -7.40 -7.78 9.07
N MET A 120 -7.11 -8.10 7.81
CA MET A 120 -7.49 -9.39 7.22
C MET A 120 -6.87 -10.57 7.96
N ASP A 121 -5.62 -10.45 8.43
CA ASP A 121 -5.00 -11.49 9.25
C ASP A 121 -5.66 -11.59 10.63
N GLN A 122 -6.05 -10.47 11.24
CA GLN A 122 -6.78 -10.48 12.52
C GLN A 122 -8.18 -11.08 12.39
N ASP A 123 -8.85 -10.85 11.26
CA ASP A 123 -10.14 -11.46 10.92
C ASP A 123 -10.03 -13.00 10.89
N ILE A 124 -9.01 -13.53 10.22
CA ILE A 124 -8.74 -14.98 10.14
C ILE A 124 -8.38 -15.56 11.53
N ILE A 125 -7.55 -14.87 12.33
CA ILE A 125 -7.22 -15.28 13.71
C ILE A 125 -8.50 -15.35 14.55
N SER A 126 -9.36 -14.34 14.43
CA SER A 126 -10.62 -14.26 15.15
C SER A 126 -11.58 -15.38 14.74
N TYR A 127 -11.67 -15.67 13.44
CA TYR A 127 -12.45 -16.77 12.90
C TYR A 127 -11.98 -18.12 13.45
N ALA A 128 -10.67 -18.41 13.40
CA ALA A 128 -10.10 -19.65 13.93
C ALA A 128 -10.43 -19.84 15.43
N ARG A 129 -10.41 -18.76 16.19
CA ARG A 129 -10.76 -18.76 17.62
C ARG A 129 -12.24 -19.03 17.86
N GLN A 130 -13.13 -18.37 17.10
CA GLN A 130 -14.57 -18.44 17.32
C GLN A 130 -15.20 -19.72 16.76
N VAL A 131 -14.79 -20.14 15.57
CA VAL A 131 -15.40 -21.27 14.84
C VAL A 131 -14.72 -22.60 15.16
N HIS A 132 -13.38 -22.63 15.19
CA HIS A 132 -12.63 -23.87 15.41
C HIS A 132 -12.10 -24.04 16.85
N ASN A 133 -12.34 -23.08 17.74
CA ASN A 133 -11.78 -23.05 19.09
C ASN A 133 -10.25 -23.23 19.10
N MET A 134 -9.57 -22.57 18.15
CA MET A 134 -8.14 -22.66 17.93
C MET A 134 -7.46 -21.30 18.07
N LEU A 135 -6.26 -21.31 18.62
CA LEU A 135 -5.35 -20.17 18.62
C LEU A 135 -4.30 -20.37 17.53
N ILE A 136 -4.19 -19.39 16.63
CA ILE A 136 -3.17 -19.30 15.59
C ILE A 136 -2.40 -17.97 15.74
N GLY A 137 -1.18 -17.92 15.21
CA GLY A 137 -0.38 -16.69 15.18
C GLY A 137 -0.53 -15.92 13.87
N GLU A 138 -0.05 -14.68 13.85
CA GLU A 138 -0.08 -13.79 12.67
C GLU A 138 0.53 -14.44 11.43
N ARG A 139 1.70 -15.08 11.57
CA ARG A 139 2.35 -15.78 10.46
C ARG A 139 1.47 -16.86 9.83
N THR A 140 0.84 -17.69 10.64
CA THR A 140 -0.07 -18.75 10.15
C THR A 140 -1.30 -18.13 9.49
N SER A 141 -1.80 -17.03 10.04
CA SER A 141 -2.90 -16.28 9.45
C SER A 141 -2.55 -15.74 8.06
N GLU A 142 -1.37 -15.15 7.92
CA GLU A 142 -0.89 -14.62 6.64
C GLU A 142 -0.64 -15.74 5.62
N GLU A 143 -0.06 -16.87 6.04
CA GLU A 143 0.10 -18.06 5.19
C GLU A 143 -1.27 -18.54 4.66
N VAL A 144 -2.30 -18.60 5.53
CA VAL A 144 -3.68 -18.94 5.16
C VAL A 144 -4.28 -17.91 4.19
N LYS A 145 -4.09 -16.61 4.43
CA LYS A 145 -4.53 -15.52 3.56
C LYS A 145 -3.93 -15.65 2.16
N LEU A 146 -2.63 -15.93 2.06
CA LEU A 146 -1.94 -16.10 0.79
C LEU A 146 -2.39 -17.36 0.05
N GLU A 147 -2.57 -18.48 0.75
CA GLU A 147 -2.93 -19.77 0.15
C GLU A 147 -4.41 -19.85 -0.27
N ALA A 148 -5.35 -19.44 0.59
CA ALA A 148 -6.78 -19.64 0.40
C ALA A 148 -7.63 -18.36 0.48
N GLY A 149 -7.03 -17.20 0.75
CA GLY A 149 -7.73 -15.91 0.76
C GLY A 149 -8.34 -15.56 -0.60
N SER A 150 -9.61 -15.15 -0.56
CA SER A 150 -10.35 -14.65 -1.72
C SER A 150 -11.39 -13.61 -1.28
N ALA A 151 -11.67 -12.64 -2.14
CA ALA A 151 -12.72 -11.63 -1.96
C ALA A 151 -13.97 -11.92 -2.83
N TYR A 152 -13.89 -12.94 -3.69
CA TYR A 152 -14.94 -13.36 -4.59
C TYR A 152 -14.97 -14.90 -4.72
N ALA A 153 -16.10 -15.45 -5.15
CA ALA A 153 -16.23 -16.88 -5.41
C ALA A 153 -15.22 -17.37 -6.46
N LEU A 154 -14.54 -18.46 -6.18
CA LEU A 154 -13.56 -19.06 -7.08
C LEU A 154 -14.24 -20.07 -8.01
N GLU A 155 -13.66 -20.32 -9.19
CA GLU A 155 -14.14 -21.39 -10.07
C GLU A 155 -14.02 -22.77 -9.42
N ARG A 156 -12.93 -22.95 -8.65
CA ARG A 156 -12.71 -24.09 -7.79
C ARG A 156 -12.26 -23.59 -6.43
N GLU A 157 -13.09 -23.81 -5.43
CA GLU A 157 -12.74 -23.52 -4.04
C GLU A 157 -11.57 -24.42 -3.60
N LEU A 158 -10.72 -23.86 -2.75
CA LEU A 158 -9.52 -24.48 -2.20
C LEU A 158 -9.82 -25.00 -0.81
N ASN A 159 -9.13 -26.06 -0.39
CA ASN A 159 -9.07 -26.49 1.00
C ASN A 159 -7.62 -26.51 1.44
N ILE A 160 -7.36 -25.99 2.63
CA ILE A 160 -6.03 -25.95 3.22
C ILE A 160 -6.08 -26.47 4.65
N GLU A 161 -4.91 -26.80 5.19
CA GLU A 161 -4.79 -27.28 6.56
C GLU A 161 -4.43 -26.12 7.49
N LEU A 162 -5.34 -25.74 8.39
CA LEU A 162 -5.10 -24.75 9.43
C LEU A 162 -4.54 -25.43 10.68
N ARG A 163 -3.31 -25.05 11.06
CA ARG A 163 -2.61 -25.60 12.22
C ARG A 163 -2.53 -24.58 13.34
N GLY A 164 -2.80 -25.01 14.57
CA GLY A 164 -2.76 -24.12 15.73
C GLY A 164 -2.78 -24.87 17.05
N ARG A 165 -3.11 -24.16 18.11
CA ARG A 165 -3.30 -24.72 19.45
C ARG A 165 -4.78 -24.77 19.79
N ASP A 166 -5.29 -25.93 20.14
CA ASP A 166 -6.67 -26.05 20.63
C ASP A 166 -6.82 -25.32 21.97
N LEU A 167 -7.84 -24.48 22.09
CA LEU A 167 -8.05 -23.65 23.28
C LEU A 167 -8.64 -24.42 24.46
N ALA A 168 -9.30 -25.56 24.21
CA ALA A 168 -9.87 -26.39 25.29
C ALA A 168 -8.82 -27.32 25.90
N THR A 169 -7.96 -27.92 25.08
CA THR A 169 -6.97 -28.91 25.51
C THR A 169 -5.56 -28.36 25.67
N GLY A 170 -5.24 -27.23 25.02
CA GLY A 170 -3.90 -26.66 24.96
C GLY A 170 -2.92 -27.41 24.05
N LEU A 171 -3.36 -28.46 23.36
CA LEU A 171 -2.53 -29.30 22.49
C LEU A 171 -2.54 -28.80 21.03
N PRO A 172 -1.55 -29.17 20.22
CA PRO A 172 -1.58 -28.92 18.79
C PRO A 172 -2.83 -29.53 18.15
N LYS A 173 -3.48 -28.77 17.28
CA LYS A 173 -4.67 -29.16 16.53
C LYS A 173 -4.55 -28.72 15.08
N SER A 174 -5.12 -29.53 14.21
CA SER A 174 -5.19 -29.27 12.78
C SER A 174 -6.61 -29.45 12.29
N VAL A 175 -7.10 -28.53 11.46
CA VAL A 175 -8.44 -28.60 10.85
C VAL A 175 -8.34 -28.24 9.37
N GLU A 176 -9.16 -28.86 8.54
CA GLU A 176 -9.30 -28.46 7.13
C GLU A 176 -10.23 -27.25 7.05
N VAL A 177 -9.80 -26.22 6.33
CA VAL A 177 -10.56 -24.97 6.14
C VAL A 177 -10.63 -24.67 4.65
N SER A 178 -11.83 -24.31 4.18
CA SER A 178 -12.07 -23.96 2.78
C SER A 178 -11.81 -22.48 2.48
N SER A 179 -11.54 -22.13 1.22
CA SER A 179 -11.45 -20.73 0.77
C SER A 179 -12.77 -19.97 0.93
N VAL A 180 -13.91 -20.67 1.06
CA VAL A 180 -15.20 -20.07 1.41
C VAL A 180 -15.18 -19.56 2.84
N GLU A 181 -14.72 -20.39 3.79
CA GLU A 181 -14.60 -20.00 5.20
C GLU A 181 -13.58 -18.86 5.40
N VAL A 182 -12.44 -18.91 4.70
CA VAL A 182 -11.44 -17.83 4.74
C VAL A 182 -12.00 -16.54 4.15
N ARG A 183 -12.76 -16.63 3.04
CA ARG A 183 -13.45 -15.47 2.45
C ARG A 183 -14.48 -14.87 3.39
N ASP A 184 -15.26 -15.71 4.08
CA ASP A 184 -16.24 -15.27 5.07
C ASP A 184 -15.56 -14.62 6.28
N ALA A 185 -14.42 -15.17 6.73
CA ALA A 185 -13.61 -14.58 7.79
C ALA A 185 -13.18 -13.14 7.43
N MET A 186 -12.59 -12.96 6.25
CA MET A 186 -12.07 -11.67 5.76
C MET A 186 -13.16 -10.67 5.32
N ALA A 187 -14.44 -11.07 5.32
CA ALA A 187 -15.51 -10.28 4.72
C ALA A 187 -15.66 -8.89 5.35
N GLY A 188 -15.40 -8.77 6.66
CA GLY A 188 -15.43 -7.48 7.38
C GLY A 188 -14.45 -6.47 6.78
N SER A 189 -13.16 -6.85 6.72
CA SER A 189 -12.11 -5.99 6.15
C SER A 189 -12.31 -5.71 4.67
N VAL A 190 -12.71 -6.72 3.88
CA VAL A 190 -12.99 -6.53 2.44
C VAL A 190 -14.15 -5.57 2.21
N ASN A 191 -15.22 -5.66 3.01
CA ASN A 191 -16.35 -4.74 2.89
C ASN A 191 -15.94 -3.29 3.21
N ALA A 192 -15.12 -3.08 4.24
CA ALA A 192 -14.62 -1.74 4.57
C ALA A 192 -13.82 -1.12 3.42
N ILE A 193 -13.00 -1.93 2.72
CA ILE A 193 -12.27 -1.49 1.53
C ILE A 193 -13.22 -1.13 0.39
N VAL A 194 -14.22 -1.99 0.09
CA VAL A 194 -15.24 -1.73 -0.93
C VAL A 194 -16.01 -0.43 -0.63
N ASP A 195 -16.39 -0.22 0.62
CA ASP A 195 -17.12 0.98 1.06
C ASP A 195 -16.27 2.24 0.92
N SER A 196 -14.97 2.19 1.23
CA SER A 196 -14.05 3.32 1.03
C SER A 196 -13.90 3.70 -0.45
N VAL A 197 -13.85 2.71 -1.33
CA VAL A 197 -13.83 2.94 -2.79
C VAL A 197 -15.12 3.60 -3.26
N ARG A 198 -16.28 3.08 -2.82
CA ARG A 198 -17.60 3.67 -3.15
C ARG A 198 -17.72 5.10 -2.65
N GLN A 199 -17.35 5.35 -1.40
CA GLN A 199 -17.38 6.69 -0.81
C GLN A 199 -16.49 7.67 -1.59
N THR A 200 -15.31 7.23 -2.03
CA THR A 200 -14.42 8.07 -2.85
C THR A 200 -15.08 8.44 -4.18
N ILE A 201 -15.71 7.49 -4.86
CA ILE A 201 -16.44 7.74 -6.10
C ILE A 201 -17.59 8.74 -5.86
N GLU A 202 -18.33 8.59 -4.76
CA GLU A 202 -19.47 9.46 -4.43
C GLU A 202 -19.09 10.93 -4.22
N ILE A 203 -17.91 11.20 -3.67
CA ILE A 203 -17.42 12.57 -3.43
C ILE A 203 -16.54 13.09 -4.57
N THR A 204 -16.30 12.30 -5.62
CA THR A 204 -15.51 12.68 -6.80
C THR A 204 -16.31 13.58 -7.74
N PRO A 205 -15.73 14.67 -8.28
CA PRO A 205 -16.40 15.51 -9.26
C PRO A 205 -16.91 14.71 -10.47
N PRO A 206 -18.16 14.95 -10.94
CA PRO A 206 -18.78 14.14 -12.00
C PRO A 206 -17.96 14.02 -13.29
N GLU A 207 -17.23 15.07 -13.65
CA GLU A 207 -16.34 15.09 -14.80
C GLU A 207 -15.23 14.04 -14.70
N LEU A 208 -14.64 13.84 -13.51
CA LEU A 208 -13.59 12.83 -13.29
C LEU A 208 -14.19 11.44 -13.14
N VAL A 209 -15.41 11.32 -12.61
CA VAL A 209 -16.12 10.03 -12.55
C VAL A 209 -16.34 9.45 -13.95
N ALA A 210 -16.65 10.29 -14.94
CA ALA A 210 -16.80 9.85 -16.33
C ALA A 210 -15.49 9.33 -16.94
N ASP A 211 -14.36 9.96 -16.60
CA ASP A 211 -13.03 9.51 -17.00
C ASP A 211 -12.71 8.15 -16.35
N ILE A 212 -12.92 8.02 -15.04
CA ILE A 212 -12.68 6.78 -14.28
C ILE A 212 -13.56 5.63 -14.80
N MET A 213 -14.80 5.91 -15.21
CA MET A 213 -15.67 4.90 -15.83
C MET A 213 -15.08 4.35 -17.14
N SER A 214 -14.31 5.17 -17.86
CA SER A 214 -13.69 4.82 -19.13
C SER A 214 -12.34 4.13 -18.93
N THR A 215 -11.51 4.61 -17.99
CA THR A 215 -10.16 4.08 -17.73
C THR A 215 -10.14 2.92 -16.73
N GLY A 216 -11.15 2.84 -15.86
CA GLY A 216 -11.22 1.91 -14.75
C GLY A 216 -10.47 2.38 -13.49
N ILE A 217 -10.61 1.57 -12.44
CA ILE A 217 -9.93 1.68 -11.15
C ILE A 217 -8.71 0.75 -11.17
N ILE A 218 -7.54 1.25 -10.80
CA ILE A 218 -6.33 0.43 -10.67
C ILE A 218 -6.11 0.02 -9.21
N LEU A 219 -5.83 -1.26 -8.96
CA LEU A 219 -5.43 -1.79 -7.66
C LEU A 219 -3.91 -1.94 -7.59
N ALA A 220 -3.32 -1.47 -6.50
CA ALA A 220 -1.90 -1.61 -6.18
C ALA A 220 -1.71 -2.09 -4.72
N GLY A 221 -0.46 -2.37 -4.35
CA GLY A 221 -0.10 -2.87 -3.03
C GLY A 221 -0.27 -4.38 -2.89
N GLY A 222 0.21 -4.92 -1.77
CA GLY A 222 0.15 -6.37 -1.52
C GLY A 222 -1.26 -6.91 -1.36
N GLY A 223 -2.18 -6.12 -0.80
CA GLY A 223 -3.58 -6.51 -0.63
C GLY A 223 -4.36 -6.58 -1.96
N ALA A 224 -3.87 -5.96 -3.04
CA ALA A 224 -4.44 -6.14 -4.37
C ALA A 224 -4.35 -7.59 -4.89
N LEU A 225 -3.47 -8.41 -4.29
CA LEU A 225 -3.28 -9.82 -4.66
C LEU A 225 -4.31 -10.77 -4.03
N VAL A 226 -5.24 -10.27 -3.21
CA VAL A 226 -6.36 -11.07 -2.71
C VAL A 226 -7.22 -11.51 -3.90
N ARG A 227 -7.41 -12.83 -4.05
CA ARG A 227 -8.05 -13.42 -5.25
C ARG A 227 -9.46 -12.86 -5.46
N GLY A 228 -9.70 -12.32 -6.64
CA GLY A 228 -11.01 -11.81 -7.03
C GLY A 228 -11.41 -10.49 -6.38
N LEU A 229 -10.48 -9.76 -5.74
CA LEU A 229 -10.77 -8.45 -5.18
C LEU A 229 -11.15 -7.43 -6.26
N ASP A 230 -10.49 -7.49 -7.42
CA ASP A 230 -10.85 -6.79 -8.64
C ASP A 230 -12.30 -7.07 -9.06
N ARG A 231 -12.68 -8.35 -9.14
CA ARG A 231 -14.05 -8.77 -9.51
C ARG A 231 -15.07 -8.32 -8.48
N ARG A 232 -14.71 -8.41 -7.20
CA ARG A 232 -15.57 -7.96 -6.09
C ARG A 232 -15.84 -6.46 -6.19
N LEU A 233 -14.78 -5.65 -6.31
CA LEU A 233 -14.89 -4.21 -6.48
C LEU A 233 -15.64 -3.84 -7.75
N ALA A 234 -15.38 -4.50 -8.87
CA ALA A 234 -16.10 -4.25 -10.13
C ALA A 234 -17.60 -4.53 -9.99
N GLN A 235 -17.98 -5.59 -9.29
CA GLN A 235 -19.39 -5.91 -9.05
C GLN A 235 -20.08 -4.83 -8.19
N ASP A 236 -19.46 -4.42 -7.08
CA ASP A 236 -20.08 -3.50 -6.12
C ASP A 236 -20.06 -2.03 -6.57
N THR A 237 -19.01 -1.62 -7.30
CA THR A 237 -18.87 -0.24 -7.80
C THR A 237 -19.52 -0.06 -9.18
N ARG A 238 -19.57 -1.13 -9.99
CA ARG A 238 -19.94 -1.13 -11.42
C ARG A 238 -18.94 -0.41 -12.32
N PHE A 239 -17.71 -0.19 -11.84
CA PHE A 239 -16.59 0.31 -12.65
C PHE A 239 -15.71 -0.85 -13.11
N PRO A 240 -15.02 -0.72 -14.26
CA PRO A 240 -13.91 -1.62 -14.58
C PRO A 240 -12.83 -1.52 -13.50
N VAL A 241 -12.29 -2.66 -13.07
CA VAL A 241 -11.22 -2.72 -12.06
C VAL A 241 -10.10 -3.61 -12.58
N TYR A 242 -8.87 -3.14 -12.45
CA TYR A 242 -7.67 -3.84 -12.92
C TYR A 242 -6.62 -3.87 -11.82
N VAL A 243 -5.90 -4.97 -11.71
CA VAL A 243 -4.71 -5.05 -10.84
C VAL A 243 -3.51 -4.53 -11.65
N ALA A 244 -2.69 -3.67 -11.03
CA ALA A 244 -1.44 -3.22 -11.63
C ALA A 244 -0.52 -4.43 -11.96
N GLU A 245 0.35 -4.29 -12.96
CA GLU A 245 1.22 -5.39 -13.40
C GLU A 245 2.19 -5.85 -12.29
N GLU A 246 2.75 -4.90 -11.54
CA GLU A 246 3.65 -5.16 -10.41
C GLU A 246 3.15 -4.46 -9.14
N PRO A 247 2.05 -4.91 -8.53
CA PRO A 247 1.33 -4.14 -7.52
C PRO A 247 2.16 -3.94 -6.24
N LEU A 248 3.04 -4.90 -5.90
CA LEU A 248 3.95 -4.83 -4.76
C LEU A 248 5.04 -3.76 -4.89
N THR A 249 5.37 -3.34 -6.11
CA THR A 249 6.49 -2.42 -6.37
C THR A 249 6.06 -1.06 -6.89
N CYS A 250 4.75 -0.83 -7.12
CA CYS A 250 4.22 0.44 -7.61
C CYS A 250 4.72 1.65 -6.80
N VAL A 251 4.56 1.66 -5.47
CA VAL A 251 4.98 2.79 -4.62
C VAL A 251 6.47 3.08 -4.74
N VAL A 252 7.33 2.05 -4.66
CA VAL A 252 8.79 2.25 -4.72
C VAL A 252 9.24 2.70 -6.11
N ARG A 253 8.60 2.19 -7.17
CA ARG A 253 8.87 2.59 -8.56
C ARG A 253 8.49 4.05 -8.81
N GLY A 254 7.30 4.47 -8.38
CA GLY A 254 6.88 5.86 -8.52
C GLY A 254 7.70 6.82 -7.67
N ALA A 255 8.06 6.42 -6.45
CA ALA A 255 8.98 7.21 -5.61
C ALA A 255 10.37 7.36 -6.26
N ALA A 256 10.88 6.33 -6.92
CA ALA A 256 12.14 6.39 -7.65
C ALA A 256 12.07 7.34 -8.85
N GLU A 257 10.99 7.27 -9.64
CA GLU A 257 10.77 8.15 -10.80
C GLU A 257 10.74 9.63 -10.38
N VAL A 258 9.96 9.97 -9.35
CA VAL A 258 9.90 11.33 -8.81
C VAL A 258 11.25 11.80 -8.27
N LEU A 259 12.00 10.91 -7.61
CA LEU A 259 13.31 11.24 -7.06
C LEU A 259 14.33 11.56 -8.17
N GLU A 260 14.28 10.84 -9.30
CA GLU A 260 15.09 11.09 -10.49
C GLU A 260 14.74 12.42 -11.14
N GLU A 261 13.46 12.71 -11.37
CA GLU A 261 13.02 13.99 -11.95
C GLU A 261 13.42 15.18 -11.09
N ALA A 262 13.21 15.12 -9.77
CA ALA A 262 13.64 16.16 -8.84
C ALA A 262 15.17 16.36 -8.88
N ALA A 263 15.94 15.29 -9.09
CA ALA A 263 17.40 15.39 -9.28
C ALA A 263 17.79 16.03 -10.60
N VAL A 264 17.08 15.72 -11.68
CA VAL A 264 17.28 16.36 -12.98
C VAL A 264 16.93 17.85 -12.91
N LEU A 265 15.78 18.20 -12.33
CA LEU A 265 15.34 19.59 -12.18
C LEU A 265 16.32 20.42 -11.34
N GLN A 266 16.77 19.91 -10.19
CA GLN A 266 17.78 20.60 -9.37
C GLN A 266 19.10 20.79 -10.12
N LYS A 267 19.56 19.79 -10.88
CA LYS A 267 20.79 19.90 -11.71
C LYS A 267 20.64 20.93 -12.83
N LEU A 268 19.49 20.98 -13.49
CA LEU A 268 19.19 21.97 -14.54
C LEU A 268 19.15 23.38 -13.96
N GLN A 269 18.46 23.59 -12.83
CA GLN A 269 18.42 24.88 -12.13
C GLN A 269 19.81 25.34 -11.66
N ALA A 270 20.64 24.44 -11.11
CA ALA A 270 22.01 24.76 -10.73
C ALA A 270 22.87 25.19 -11.94
N ARG A 271 22.71 24.54 -13.10
CA ARG A 271 23.39 24.91 -14.35
C ARG A 271 22.95 26.27 -14.89
N LEU A 272 21.65 26.57 -14.82
CA LEU A 272 21.11 27.88 -15.22
C LEU A 272 21.66 29.00 -14.32
N ASN A 273 21.79 28.76 -13.01
CA ASN A 273 22.36 29.73 -12.07
C ASN A 273 23.87 29.94 -12.25
N THR A 274 24.60 28.96 -12.82
CA THR A 274 26.03 29.11 -13.15
C THR A 274 26.31 29.82 -14.48
N ARG A 275 25.32 30.02 -15.35
CA ARG A 275 25.46 30.91 -16.51
C ARG A 275 25.32 32.37 -16.05
N LYS A 276 26.35 32.90 -15.39
CA LYS A 276 26.57 34.35 -15.42
C LYS A 276 26.73 34.77 -16.88
N VAL A 277 25.84 35.63 -17.34
CA VAL A 277 25.94 36.32 -18.62
C VAL A 277 27.34 36.91 -18.73
N PRO A 278 28.13 36.56 -19.77
CA PRO A 278 29.41 37.23 -19.98
C PRO A 278 29.12 38.71 -20.21
N ARG A 279 29.70 39.57 -19.36
CA ARG A 279 29.79 41.01 -19.61
C ARG A 279 30.88 41.26 -20.65
#